data_AF-A0A9P7UNF8-F1
#
_entry.id   AF-A0A9P7UNF8-F1
#
_cell.length_a   1.000
_cell.length_b   1.000
_cell.length_c   1.000
_cell.angle_alpha   90.00
_cell.angle_beta   90.00
_cell.angle_gamma   90.00
#
_symmetry.space_group_name_H-M   'P 1'
#
loop_
_entity.id
_entity.type
_entity.pdbx_description
1 polymer ?
#
loop_
_entity_poly.entity_id
_entity_poly.type
_entity_poly.pdbx_seq_one_letter_code
_entity_poly.pdbx_strand_id
1 'polypeptide(L)'
;MILLYVTLLYAVSRALALSVTILDHNQMLILALFVYAAVSGLVSLAIPWLLLSLYFTRIRSTNVSRRNHALKQLGITITDNLRLVGFFHPYCNAGGGGERVLWTAIALFQRNEPDVVPVVYSGDIDATKEEILAKVKARFDIALDPTKIILVFLRHRKLVEDSTWPFFTLLGQSIGSMFLAWEAMNKLIPDLYIDTMGYAFTFHVVTWVANIPSGAYVHYPTISTDMLRRVQSRQRGHTNSNAISSSYILSSAKLMYYRFFMYYYSSSLRSAVFLMVNSSWTKNHVDSVLSHSDPFIDFLHFFVPPLLILRYLTSQNKSPVASSRIVYPPCDTREMAKFPLTNREKVIVSVAQFRPEKEHATQLYALHELVTRHPVYRVQGKEVKLAMIGGSRNEEDASRVANLRSLAKELELEDRVEFLVNAPYADMLLQLSRASIGMNTMVDEHFGINVVEYMQESFPLYTLLLDL
;
A
#
# COMPACT_ATOMS: atom_id res chain seq x y z
N MET A 1 -25.20 13.01 21.59
CA MET A 1 -25.93 13.49 20.40
C MET A 1 -27.39 13.80 20.68
N ILE A 2 -28.20 12.87 21.18
CA ILE A 2 -29.63 13.13 21.50
C ILE A 2 -29.79 14.28 22.49
N LEU A 3 -28.99 14.32 23.56
CA LEU A 3 -29.00 15.43 24.51
C LEU A 3 -28.65 16.77 23.83
N LEU A 4 -27.60 16.79 22.99
CA LEU A 4 -27.18 17.97 22.21
C LEU A 4 -28.27 18.44 21.24
N TYR A 5 -28.99 17.49 20.63
CA TYR A 5 -30.11 17.74 19.73
C TYR A 5 -31.31 18.34 20.48
N VAL A 6 -31.64 17.82 21.67
CA VAL A 6 -32.68 18.37 22.54
C VAL A 6 -32.30 19.77 23.03
N THR A 7 -31.03 20.00 23.40
CA THR A 7 -30.54 21.32 23.82
C THR A 7 -30.55 22.31 22.66
N LEU A 8 -30.18 21.89 21.45
CA LEU A 8 -30.23 22.72 20.24
C LEU A 8 -31.68 23.08 19.87
N LEU A 9 -32.59 22.11 19.89
CA LEU A 9 -34.02 22.35 19.66
C LEU A 9 -34.62 23.31 20.70
N TYR A 10 -34.24 23.15 21.98
CA TYR A 10 -34.68 24.05 23.05
C TYR A 10 -34.10 25.48 22.91
N ALA A 11 -32.82 25.59 22.51
CA ALA A 11 -32.18 26.87 22.25
C ALA A 11 -32.80 27.58 21.03
N VAL A 12 -33.08 26.83 19.95
CA VAL A 12 -33.78 27.32 18.76
C VAL A 12 -35.20 27.74 19.11
N SER A 13 -35.93 26.98 19.95
CA SER A 13 -37.28 27.35 20.38
C SER A 13 -37.29 28.62 21.24
N ARG A 14 -36.31 28.80 22.12
CA ARG A 14 -36.15 30.05 22.91
C ARG A 14 -35.78 31.23 22.02
N ALA A 15 -34.86 31.06 21.07
CA ALA A 15 -34.47 32.10 20.13
C ALA A 15 -35.66 32.53 19.25
N LEU A 16 -36.44 31.56 18.75
CA LEU A 16 -37.68 31.80 18.01
C LEU A 16 -38.70 32.57 18.86
N ALA A 17 -38.88 32.20 20.13
CA ALA A 17 -39.81 32.89 21.04
C ALA A 17 -39.40 34.35 21.32
N LEU A 18 -38.10 34.65 21.35
CA LEU A 18 -37.55 36.00 21.51
C LEU A 18 -37.63 36.86 20.23
N SER A 19 -37.62 36.22 19.06
CA SER A 19 -37.67 36.93 17.76
C SER A 19 -39.08 37.32 17.30
N VAL A 20 -40.12 36.73 17.88
CA VAL A 20 -41.55 37.01 17.58
C VAL A 20 -41.94 38.47 17.87
N THR A 21 -41.19 39.19 18.71
CA THR A 21 -41.46 40.60 19.06
C THR A 21 -40.70 41.61 18.20
N ILE A 22 -39.77 41.18 17.34
CA ILE A 22 -38.83 42.09 16.63
C ILE A 22 -38.90 41.92 15.10
N LEU A 23 -39.23 40.73 14.59
CA LEU A 23 -39.21 40.42 13.16
C LEU A 23 -40.57 40.63 12.49
N ASP A 24 -40.57 41.11 11.24
CA ASP A 24 -41.79 41.17 10.43
C ASP A 24 -42.25 39.78 9.96
N HIS A 25 -43.46 39.70 9.37
CA HIS A 25 -44.05 38.43 8.93
C HIS A 25 -43.19 37.68 7.90
N ASN A 26 -42.53 38.38 6.98
CA ASN A 26 -41.66 37.78 5.97
C ASN A 26 -40.38 37.24 6.59
N GLN A 27 -39.78 37.97 7.53
CA GLN A 27 -38.62 37.55 8.29
C GLN A 27 -38.92 36.33 9.17
N MET A 28 -40.11 36.28 9.80
CA MET A 28 -40.58 35.12 10.55
C MET A 28 -40.79 33.88 9.67
N LEU A 29 -41.34 34.05 8.47
CA LEU A 29 -41.52 32.97 7.50
C LEU A 29 -40.16 32.43 7.01
N ILE A 30 -39.21 33.32 6.69
CA ILE A 30 -37.84 32.93 6.28
C ILE A 30 -37.14 32.17 7.41
N LEU A 31 -37.26 32.64 8.66
CA LEU A 31 -36.68 31.98 9.82
C LEU A 31 -37.31 30.60 10.06
N ALA A 32 -38.62 30.46 9.94
CA ALA A 32 -39.32 29.19 10.07
C ALA A 32 -38.90 28.19 8.97
N LEU A 33 -38.79 28.63 7.71
CA LEU A 33 -38.29 27.82 6.61
C LEU A 33 -36.84 27.38 6.83
N PHE A 34 -35.99 28.27 7.33
CA PHE A 34 -34.60 27.96 7.67
C PHE A 34 -34.50 26.92 8.80
N VAL A 35 -35.27 27.08 9.88
CA VAL A 35 -35.31 26.12 10.98
C VAL A 35 -35.86 24.77 10.51
N TYR A 36 -36.93 24.76 9.72
CA TYR A 36 -37.48 23.54 9.15
C TYR A 36 -36.47 22.82 8.25
N ALA A 37 -35.76 23.55 7.39
CA ALA A 37 -34.70 22.99 6.55
C ALA A 37 -33.53 22.44 7.38
N ALA A 38 -33.11 23.15 8.42
CA ALA A 38 -32.05 22.71 9.32
C ALA A 38 -32.42 21.44 10.11
N VAL A 39 -33.62 21.41 10.71
CA VAL A 39 -34.11 20.25 11.46
C VAL A 39 -34.33 19.05 10.52
N SER A 40 -34.95 19.25 9.37
CA SER A 40 -35.13 18.20 8.37
C SER A 40 -33.80 17.63 7.89
N GLY A 41 -32.80 18.50 7.66
CA GLY A 41 -31.43 18.08 7.34
C GLY A 41 -30.77 17.26 8.47
N LEU A 42 -30.91 17.69 9.72
CA LEU A 42 -30.37 16.97 10.88
C LEU A 42 -31.02 15.59 11.07
N VAL A 43 -32.35 15.50 10.97
CA VAL A 43 -33.09 14.23 11.08
C VAL A 43 -32.70 13.28 9.94
N SER A 44 -32.57 13.80 8.72
CA SER A 44 -32.17 13.03 7.55
C SER A 44 -30.77 12.41 7.68
N LEU A 45 -29.88 12.99 8.50
CA LEU A 45 -28.56 12.43 8.79
C LEU A 45 -28.55 11.55 10.05
N ALA A 46 -29.40 11.83 11.04
CA ALA A 46 -29.44 11.11 12.31
C ALA A 46 -29.93 9.66 12.15
N ILE A 47 -30.94 9.41 11.31
CA ILE A 47 -31.49 8.07 11.09
C ILE A 47 -30.45 7.14 10.44
N PRO A 48 -29.81 7.50 9.30
CA PRO A 48 -28.74 6.68 8.72
C PRO A 48 -27.59 6.45 9.70
N TRP A 49 -27.20 7.46 10.46
CA TRP A 49 -26.15 7.33 11.47
C TRP A 49 -26.50 6.33 12.57
N LEU A 50 -27.74 6.36 13.06
CA LEU A 50 -28.23 5.39 14.04
C LEU A 50 -28.24 3.97 13.46
N LEU A 51 -28.73 3.79 12.24
CA LEU A 51 -28.74 2.50 11.56
C LEU A 51 -27.32 1.96 11.34
N LEU A 52 -26.38 2.80 10.92
CA LEU A 52 -24.96 2.45 10.80
C LEU A 52 -24.35 2.07 12.16
N SER A 53 -24.66 2.82 13.21
CA SER A 53 -24.18 2.55 14.57
C SER A 53 -24.68 1.20 15.10
N LEU A 54 -25.95 0.87 14.85
CA LEU A 54 -26.53 -0.43 15.18
C LEU A 54 -25.90 -1.55 14.36
N TYR A 55 -25.67 -1.32 13.06
CA TYR A 55 -24.99 -2.25 12.18
C TYR A 55 -23.55 -2.55 12.64
N PHE A 56 -22.75 -1.54 12.95
CA PHE A 56 -21.38 -1.72 13.46
C PHE A 56 -21.37 -2.41 14.83
N THR A 57 -22.34 -2.13 15.68
CA THR A 57 -22.49 -2.83 16.97
C THR A 57 -22.81 -4.31 16.77
N ARG A 58 -23.67 -4.65 15.81
CA ARG A 58 -23.96 -6.04 15.43
C ARG A 58 -22.75 -6.75 14.86
N ILE A 59 -21.95 -6.10 14.01
CA ILE A 59 -20.68 -6.69 13.54
C ILE A 59 -19.79 -7.01 14.73
N ARG A 60 -19.57 -6.05 15.63
CA ARG A 60 -18.69 -6.24 16.80
C ARG A 60 -19.19 -7.35 17.73
N SER A 61 -20.50 -7.40 18.03
CA SER A 61 -21.06 -8.43 18.91
C SER A 61 -20.97 -9.85 18.32
N THR A 62 -21.14 -9.98 17.00
CA THR A 62 -21.00 -11.27 16.30
C THR A 62 -19.55 -11.69 16.08
N ASN A 63 -18.57 -10.80 16.33
CA ASN A 63 -17.16 -11.11 16.12
C ASN A 63 -16.64 -12.21 17.05
N VAL A 64 -17.16 -12.32 18.28
CA VAL A 64 -16.76 -13.36 19.23
C VAL A 64 -16.97 -14.75 18.63
N SER A 65 -18.13 -14.99 18.00
CA SER A 65 -18.42 -16.25 17.31
C SER A 65 -17.48 -16.49 16.12
N ARG A 66 -17.22 -15.45 15.32
CA ARG A 66 -16.32 -15.52 14.15
C ARG A 66 -14.87 -15.83 14.57
N ARG A 67 -14.37 -15.22 15.65
CA ARG A 67 -13.07 -15.51 16.25
C ARG A 67 -12.97 -16.95 16.73
N ASN A 68 -13.96 -17.41 17.50
CA ASN A 68 -13.98 -18.78 18.02
C ASN A 68 -14.01 -19.81 16.88
N HIS A 69 -14.78 -19.53 15.82
CA HIS A 69 -14.81 -20.39 14.64
C HIS A 69 -13.44 -20.45 13.94
N ALA A 70 -12.79 -19.30 13.72
CA ALA A 70 -11.49 -19.23 13.05
C ALA A 70 -10.38 -19.92 13.87
N LEU A 71 -10.37 -19.74 15.19
CA LEU A 71 -9.41 -20.42 16.09
C LEU A 71 -9.64 -21.93 16.13
N LYS A 72 -10.91 -22.38 16.15
CA LYS A 72 -11.26 -23.80 16.10
C LYS A 72 -10.79 -24.47 14.80
N GLN A 73 -10.83 -23.77 13.67
CA GLN A 73 -10.29 -24.28 12.40
C GLN A 73 -8.78 -24.53 12.44
N LEU A 74 -8.05 -23.85 13.33
CA LEU A 74 -6.62 -24.09 13.58
C LEU A 74 -6.36 -25.19 14.62
N GLY A 75 -7.39 -25.79 15.20
CA GLY A 75 -7.25 -26.74 16.31
C GLY A 75 -6.82 -26.09 17.63
N ILE A 76 -6.90 -24.76 17.74
CA ILE A 76 -6.52 -24.02 18.95
C ILE A 76 -7.68 -24.07 19.94
N THR A 77 -7.41 -24.55 21.15
CA THR A 77 -8.38 -24.49 22.25
C THR A 77 -8.45 -23.05 22.77
N ILE A 78 -9.66 -22.52 22.95
CA ILE A 78 -9.85 -21.12 23.37
C ILE A 78 -9.24 -20.93 24.76
N THR A 79 -8.18 -20.12 24.83
CA THR A 79 -7.60 -19.62 26.07
C THR A 79 -7.82 -18.11 26.17
N ASP A 80 -8.03 -17.57 27.37
CA ASP A 80 -8.42 -16.17 27.58
C ASP A 80 -7.37 -15.12 27.14
N ASN A 81 -6.14 -15.53 26.81
CA ASN A 81 -5.02 -14.63 26.52
C ASN A 81 -4.63 -14.47 25.03
N LEU A 82 -5.31 -15.15 24.09
CA LEU A 82 -4.92 -15.12 22.67
C LEU A 82 -5.28 -13.81 21.98
N ARG A 83 -4.30 -13.19 21.33
CA ARG A 83 -4.43 -11.95 20.55
C ARG A 83 -4.33 -12.23 19.06
N LEU A 84 -5.26 -11.68 18.28
CA LEU A 84 -5.23 -11.70 16.82
C LEU A 84 -4.58 -10.43 16.30
N VAL A 85 -3.52 -10.56 15.51
CA VAL A 85 -2.89 -9.43 14.80
C VAL A 85 -3.21 -9.55 13.32
N GLY A 86 -4.00 -8.62 12.81
CA GLY A 86 -4.46 -8.56 11.43
C GLY A 86 -3.50 -7.82 10.52
N PHE A 87 -3.08 -8.45 9.44
CA PHE A 87 -2.28 -7.87 8.36
C PHE A 87 -3.15 -7.71 7.13
N PHE A 88 -3.41 -6.48 6.71
CA PHE A 88 -4.14 -6.18 5.50
C PHE A 88 -3.18 -6.16 4.31
N HIS A 89 -3.27 -7.20 3.47
CA HIS A 89 -2.38 -7.41 2.34
C HIS A 89 -3.09 -8.15 1.19
N PRO A 90 -3.91 -7.46 0.37
CA PRO A 90 -4.72 -8.11 -0.66
C PRO A 90 -3.94 -8.88 -1.75
N TYR A 91 -2.62 -8.72 -1.84
CA TYR A 91 -1.76 -9.37 -2.83
C TYR A 91 -0.67 -10.25 -2.19
N CYS A 92 -0.96 -10.93 -1.08
CA CYS A 92 0.07 -11.62 -0.29
C CYS A 92 0.77 -12.75 -1.05
N ASN A 93 0.18 -13.24 -2.15
CA ASN A 93 0.71 -14.30 -3.00
C ASN A 93 1.53 -13.78 -4.21
N ALA A 94 1.77 -12.48 -4.34
CA ALA A 94 2.44 -11.88 -5.50
C ALA A 94 3.96 -12.16 -5.58
N GLY A 95 4.61 -12.47 -4.46
CA GLY A 95 6.01 -12.92 -4.44
C GLY A 95 7.05 -11.80 -4.66
N GLY A 96 6.77 -10.58 -4.22
CA GLY A 96 7.66 -9.42 -4.26
C GLY A 96 8.28 -9.06 -2.91
N GLY A 97 8.94 -7.90 -2.85
CA GLY A 97 9.63 -7.45 -1.65
C GLY A 97 8.68 -7.15 -0.47
N GLY A 98 7.51 -6.57 -0.75
CA GLY A 98 6.50 -6.28 0.29
C GLY A 98 5.96 -7.54 0.93
N GLU A 99 5.68 -8.57 0.14
CA GLU A 99 5.25 -9.88 0.62
C GLU A 99 6.35 -10.54 1.46
N ARG A 100 7.63 -10.45 1.05
CA ARG A 100 8.75 -10.96 1.87
C ARG A 100 8.77 -10.31 3.26
N VAL A 101 8.51 -9.01 3.35
CA VAL A 101 8.43 -8.30 4.64
C VAL A 101 7.26 -8.82 5.48
N LEU A 102 6.07 -8.92 4.89
CA LEU A 102 4.87 -9.48 5.54
C LEU A 102 5.15 -10.86 6.13
N TRP A 103 5.64 -11.79 5.31
CA TRP A 103 5.83 -13.18 5.72
C TRP A 103 6.96 -13.33 6.74
N THR A 104 8.00 -12.49 6.68
CA THR A 104 9.04 -12.46 7.70
C THR A 104 8.50 -11.96 9.04
N ALA A 105 7.67 -10.92 9.04
CA ALA A 105 7.02 -10.44 10.26
C ALA A 105 6.14 -11.53 10.88
N ILE A 106 5.35 -12.24 10.08
CA ILE A 106 4.51 -13.35 10.56
C ILE A 106 5.37 -14.49 11.14
N ALA A 107 6.47 -14.86 10.48
CA ALA A 107 7.39 -15.87 10.99
C ALA A 107 8.00 -15.46 12.35
N LEU A 108 8.27 -14.16 12.56
CA LEU A 108 8.74 -13.63 13.84
C LEU A 108 7.66 -13.72 14.92
N PHE A 109 6.39 -13.38 14.61
CA PHE A 109 5.27 -13.57 15.54
C PHE A 109 5.14 -15.04 15.95
N GLN A 110 5.16 -15.97 14.99
CA GLN A 110 5.03 -17.40 15.29
C GLN A 110 6.17 -17.95 16.17
N ARG A 111 7.36 -17.34 16.09
CA ARG A 111 8.54 -17.75 16.86
C ARG A 111 8.58 -17.13 18.25
N ASN A 112 8.26 -15.84 18.37
CA ASN A 112 8.56 -15.04 19.54
C ASN A 112 7.31 -14.72 20.38
N GLU A 113 6.11 -14.81 19.80
CA GLU A 113 4.85 -14.37 20.42
C GLU A 113 3.83 -15.53 20.44
N PRO A 114 3.98 -16.51 21.36
CA PRO A 114 3.14 -17.71 21.37
C PRO A 114 1.65 -17.42 21.60
N ASP A 115 1.33 -16.30 22.24
CA ASP A 115 -0.04 -15.85 22.51
C ASP A 115 -0.64 -15.00 21.36
N VAL A 116 0.07 -14.86 20.24
CA VAL A 116 -0.38 -14.09 19.07
C VAL A 116 -0.63 -15.01 17.89
N VAL A 117 -1.82 -14.87 17.28
CA VAL A 117 -2.18 -15.54 16.02
C VAL A 117 -2.31 -14.49 14.91
N PRO A 118 -1.40 -14.49 13.93
CA PRO A 118 -1.51 -13.65 12.75
C PRO A 118 -2.75 -13.99 11.91
N VAL A 119 -3.44 -12.95 11.45
CA VAL A 119 -4.55 -13.01 10.49
C VAL A 119 -4.13 -12.24 9.25
N VAL A 120 -4.10 -12.86 8.08
CA VAL A 120 -3.80 -12.14 6.82
C VAL A 120 -5.09 -11.98 6.01
N TYR A 121 -5.46 -10.75 5.72
CA TYR A 121 -6.55 -10.43 4.80
C TYR A 121 -6.00 -10.33 3.39
N SER A 122 -6.34 -11.31 2.55
CA SER A 122 -5.81 -11.44 1.20
C SER A 122 -6.92 -11.47 0.16
N GLY A 123 -6.68 -10.94 -1.03
CA GLY A 123 -7.57 -11.05 -2.17
C GLY A 123 -7.19 -12.17 -3.14
N ASP A 124 -6.18 -12.99 -2.82
CA ASP A 124 -5.70 -14.13 -3.62
C ASP A 124 -6.66 -15.34 -3.48
N ILE A 125 -7.92 -15.17 -3.88
CA ILE A 125 -8.98 -16.21 -3.80
C ILE A 125 -8.74 -17.40 -4.73
N ASP A 126 -7.80 -17.27 -5.65
CA ASP A 126 -7.38 -18.24 -6.66
C ASP A 126 -6.29 -19.20 -6.16
N ALA A 127 -5.83 -19.05 -4.91
CA ALA A 127 -4.88 -19.95 -4.28
C ALA A 127 -5.36 -20.40 -2.89
N THR A 128 -5.12 -21.66 -2.56
CA THR A 128 -5.35 -22.21 -1.23
C THR A 128 -4.31 -21.69 -0.23
N LYS A 129 -4.61 -21.84 1.06
CA LYS A 129 -3.67 -21.47 2.13
C LYS A 129 -2.36 -22.24 2.01
N GLU A 130 -2.44 -23.53 1.71
CA GLU A 130 -1.31 -24.43 1.58
C GLU A 130 -0.42 -24.04 0.40
N GLU A 131 -1.02 -23.69 -0.75
CA GLU A 131 -0.29 -23.20 -1.92
C GLU A 131 0.42 -21.87 -1.65
N ILE A 132 -0.25 -20.92 -0.96
CA ILE A 132 0.36 -19.64 -0.59
C ILE A 132 1.58 -19.89 0.32
N LEU A 133 1.43 -20.69 1.37
CA LEU A 133 2.52 -20.98 2.31
C LEU A 133 3.67 -21.76 1.65
N ALA A 134 3.36 -22.70 0.75
CA ALA A 134 4.36 -23.41 -0.04
C ALA A 134 5.15 -22.44 -0.95
N LYS A 135 4.46 -21.49 -1.59
CA LYS A 135 5.10 -20.45 -2.42
C LYS A 135 6.00 -19.56 -1.58
N VAL A 136 5.59 -19.18 -0.37
CA VAL A 136 6.41 -18.41 0.57
C VAL A 136 7.72 -19.13 0.88
N LYS A 137 7.65 -20.45 1.17
CA LYS A 137 8.85 -21.26 1.40
C LYS A 137 9.72 -21.35 0.13
N ALA A 138 9.13 -21.63 -1.03
CA ALA A 138 9.88 -21.78 -2.28
C ALA A 138 10.54 -20.47 -2.76
N ARG A 139 9.86 -19.33 -2.57
CA ARG A 139 10.28 -18.03 -3.11
C ARG A 139 11.16 -17.23 -2.16
N PHE A 140 10.92 -17.33 -0.85
CA PHE A 140 11.60 -16.50 0.15
C PHE A 140 12.38 -17.32 1.18
N ASP A 141 12.32 -18.65 1.12
CA ASP A 141 12.89 -19.56 2.12
C ASP A 141 12.32 -19.41 3.55
N ILE A 142 11.17 -18.75 3.69
CA ILE A 142 10.52 -18.51 4.98
C ILE A 142 9.63 -19.71 5.32
N ALA A 143 9.97 -20.41 6.41
CA ALA A 143 9.14 -21.48 6.96
C ALA A 143 8.07 -20.91 7.89
N LEU A 144 6.82 -21.32 7.68
CA LEU A 144 5.65 -20.90 8.47
C LEU A 144 4.92 -22.13 8.99
N ASP A 145 4.41 -22.05 10.21
CA ASP A 145 3.53 -23.05 10.79
C ASP A 145 2.08 -22.79 10.32
N PRO A 146 1.48 -23.68 9.49
CA PRO A 146 0.12 -23.48 8.99
C PRO A 146 -0.92 -23.52 10.13
N THR A 147 -0.63 -24.11 11.28
CA THR A 147 -1.56 -24.16 12.42
C THR A 147 -1.59 -22.87 13.23
N LYS A 148 -0.68 -21.93 12.97
CA LYS A 148 -0.55 -20.66 13.71
C LYS A 148 -0.78 -19.43 12.84
N ILE A 149 -1.61 -19.55 11.80
CA ILE A 149 -1.94 -18.43 10.91
C ILE A 149 -3.33 -18.59 10.31
N ILE A 150 -4.11 -17.51 10.30
CA ILE A 150 -5.43 -17.45 9.68
C ILE A 150 -5.31 -16.69 8.35
N LEU A 151 -5.79 -17.25 7.25
CA LEU A 151 -6.00 -16.52 6.00
C LEU A 151 -7.48 -16.18 5.84
N VAL A 152 -7.78 -14.91 5.65
CA VAL A 152 -9.12 -14.40 5.39
C VAL A 152 -9.17 -13.88 3.96
N PHE A 153 -9.78 -14.66 3.09
CA PHE A 153 -9.89 -14.31 1.67
C PHE A 153 -10.99 -13.28 1.41
N LEU A 154 -10.67 -12.22 0.65
CA LEU A 154 -11.52 -11.10 0.27
C LEU A 154 -11.86 -11.21 -1.22
N ARG A 155 -13.14 -11.05 -1.56
CA ARG A 155 -13.65 -11.26 -2.93
C ARG A 155 -13.45 -10.07 -3.84
N HIS A 156 -13.34 -8.87 -3.28
CA HIS A 156 -13.43 -7.64 -4.07
C HIS A 156 -12.06 -7.00 -4.37
N ARG A 157 -10.98 -7.79 -4.42
CA ARG A 157 -9.60 -7.29 -4.70
C ARG A 157 -9.54 -6.34 -5.89
N LYS A 158 -10.30 -6.61 -6.95
CA LYS A 158 -10.41 -5.75 -8.12
C LYS A 158 -10.63 -4.26 -7.82
N LEU A 159 -11.29 -3.91 -6.71
CA LEU A 159 -11.54 -2.51 -6.35
C LEU A 159 -10.26 -1.73 -5.98
N VAL A 160 -9.16 -2.40 -5.68
CA VAL A 160 -7.86 -1.76 -5.45
C VAL A 160 -6.90 -1.91 -6.63
N GLU A 161 -7.36 -2.44 -7.75
CA GLU A 161 -6.61 -2.49 -9.01
C GLU A 161 -6.76 -1.15 -9.76
N ASP A 162 -5.71 -0.72 -10.43
CA ASP A 162 -5.69 0.53 -11.21
C ASP A 162 -6.60 0.45 -12.45
N SER A 163 -6.67 -0.73 -13.08
CA SER A 163 -7.55 -1.03 -14.20
C SER A 163 -9.04 -0.77 -13.93
N THR A 164 -9.48 -0.91 -12.66
CA THR A 164 -10.86 -0.60 -12.24
C THR A 164 -11.15 0.91 -12.26
N TRP A 165 -10.11 1.74 -12.15
CA TRP A 165 -10.23 3.19 -12.00
C TRP A 165 -9.42 3.94 -13.06
N PRO A 166 -9.89 3.94 -14.33
CA PRO A 166 -9.18 4.59 -15.44
C PRO A 166 -9.06 6.12 -15.28
N PHE A 167 -9.93 6.71 -14.45
CA PHE A 167 -9.86 8.12 -14.05
C PHE A 167 -9.85 8.22 -12.53
N PHE A 168 -9.13 9.22 -12.00
CA PHE A 168 -8.99 9.44 -10.54
C PHE A 168 -8.53 8.20 -9.78
N THR A 169 -7.57 7.45 -10.35
CA THR A 169 -7.11 6.15 -9.86
C THR A 169 -6.81 6.13 -8.35
N LEU A 170 -6.07 7.13 -7.83
CA LEU A 170 -5.74 7.20 -6.40
C LEU A 170 -6.99 7.27 -5.51
N LEU A 171 -7.98 8.09 -5.87
CA LEU A 171 -9.24 8.22 -5.14
C LEU A 171 -10.06 6.94 -5.25
N GLY A 172 -10.17 6.40 -6.45
CA GLY A 172 -10.86 5.14 -6.73
C GLY A 172 -10.30 3.97 -5.91
N GLN A 173 -8.99 3.74 -5.97
CA GLN A 173 -8.31 2.71 -5.18
C GLN A 173 -8.45 2.97 -3.67
N SER A 174 -8.45 4.23 -3.23
CA SER A 174 -8.66 4.56 -1.81
C SER A 174 -10.07 4.18 -1.35
N ILE A 175 -11.11 4.50 -2.13
CA ILE A 175 -12.50 4.08 -1.85
C ILE A 175 -12.62 2.56 -1.92
N GLY A 176 -12.01 1.93 -2.93
CA GLY A 176 -11.95 0.49 -3.05
C GLY A 176 -11.31 -0.18 -1.84
N SER A 177 -10.20 0.37 -1.34
CA SER A 177 -9.52 -0.16 -0.15
C SER A 177 -10.40 -0.06 1.10
N MET A 178 -11.17 1.02 1.25
CA MET A 178 -12.16 1.15 2.33
C MET A 178 -13.21 0.04 2.27
N PHE A 179 -13.70 -0.29 1.07
CA PHE A 179 -14.63 -1.40 0.87
C PHE A 179 -14.00 -2.75 1.24
N LEU A 180 -12.75 -3.01 0.83
CA LEU A 180 -12.05 -4.24 1.22
C LEU A 180 -11.81 -4.33 2.74
N ALA A 181 -11.47 -3.21 3.40
CA ALA A 181 -11.32 -3.17 4.85
C ALA A 181 -12.66 -3.45 5.55
N TRP A 182 -13.77 -2.92 5.01
CA TRP A 182 -15.11 -3.26 5.48
C TRP A 182 -15.39 -4.76 5.29
N GLU A 183 -15.05 -5.34 4.14
CA GLU A 183 -15.17 -6.77 3.89
C GLU A 183 -14.36 -7.59 4.90
N ALA A 184 -13.11 -7.19 5.17
CA ALA A 184 -12.22 -7.80 6.15
C ALA A 184 -12.83 -7.79 7.57
N MET A 185 -13.30 -6.62 8.03
CA MET A 185 -13.90 -6.47 9.37
C MET A 185 -15.26 -7.21 9.49
N ASN A 186 -15.99 -7.38 8.38
CA ASN A 186 -17.19 -8.23 8.35
C ASN A 186 -16.87 -9.73 8.41
N LYS A 187 -15.64 -10.15 8.10
CA LYS A 187 -15.21 -11.55 8.20
C LYS A 187 -14.59 -11.87 9.55
N LEU A 188 -13.62 -11.08 10.00
CA LEU A 188 -12.94 -11.30 11.27
C LEU A 188 -12.32 -9.98 11.75
N ILE A 189 -12.71 -9.49 12.92
CA ILE A 189 -12.08 -8.33 13.55
C ILE A 189 -10.92 -8.80 14.44
N PRO A 190 -9.68 -8.33 14.19
CA PRO A 190 -8.50 -8.65 14.99
C PRO A 190 -8.42 -7.73 16.21
N ASP A 191 -7.41 -7.90 17.06
CA ASP A 191 -7.14 -7.00 18.20
C ASP A 191 -6.23 -5.82 17.79
N LEU A 192 -5.41 -6.02 16.77
CA LEU A 192 -4.60 -4.98 16.12
C LEU A 192 -4.72 -5.14 14.60
N TYR A 193 -4.94 -4.03 13.89
CA TYR A 193 -4.93 -3.99 12.43
C TYR A 193 -3.63 -3.34 11.92
N ILE A 194 -2.97 -3.95 10.96
CA ILE A 194 -1.73 -3.46 10.35
C ILE A 194 -1.94 -3.43 8.84
N ASP A 195 -1.95 -2.24 8.26
CA ASP A 195 -1.86 -2.07 6.81
C ASP A 195 -0.42 -2.26 6.34
N THR A 196 -0.23 -3.15 5.37
CA THR A 196 1.10 -3.46 4.81
C THR A 196 1.19 -3.15 3.32
N MET A 197 0.18 -2.43 2.79
CA MET A 197 0.06 -2.08 1.38
C MET A 197 0.03 -0.57 1.11
N GLY A 198 -0.20 0.25 2.14
CA GLY A 198 -0.24 1.71 2.02
C GLY A 198 -1.66 2.28 1.80
N TYR A 199 -2.70 1.49 2.04
CA TYR A 199 -4.09 1.91 1.99
C TYR A 199 -4.54 2.63 3.27
N ALA A 200 -3.99 3.82 3.53
CA ALA A 200 -4.25 4.58 4.76
C ALA A 200 -5.75 4.90 5.02
N PHE A 201 -6.56 5.02 3.97
CA PHE A 201 -8.00 5.27 4.11
C PHE A 201 -8.75 4.12 4.80
N THR A 202 -8.17 2.92 4.85
CA THR A 202 -8.73 1.77 5.57
C THR A 202 -8.86 2.02 7.07
N PHE A 203 -8.02 2.89 7.65
CA PHE A 203 -8.04 3.17 9.08
C PHE A 203 -9.35 3.77 9.56
N HIS A 204 -10.01 4.58 8.73
CA HIS A 204 -11.34 5.12 9.04
C HIS A 204 -12.37 4.01 9.18
N VAL A 205 -12.35 3.04 8.26
CA VAL A 205 -13.26 1.90 8.29
C VAL A 205 -12.99 1.01 9.49
N VAL A 206 -11.73 0.74 9.80
CA VAL A 206 -11.35 -0.03 11.00
C VAL A 206 -11.81 0.70 12.26
N THR A 207 -11.66 2.01 12.33
CA THR A 207 -12.13 2.82 13.46
C THR A 207 -13.65 2.75 13.62
N TRP A 208 -14.42 2.94 12.55
CA TRP A 208 -15.87 2.97 12.61
C TRP A 208 -16.49 1.58 12.84
N VAL A 209 -16.01 0.56 12.14
CA VAL A 209 -16.58 -0.79 12.15
C VAL A 209 -16.07 -1.61 13.34
N ALA A 210 -14.75 -1.62 13.54
CA ALA A 210 -14.11 -2.48 14.52
C ALA A 210 -13.78 -1.76 15.83
N ASN A 211 -13.46 -0.47 15.78
CA ASN A 211 -13.02 0.33 16.92
C ASN A 211 -11.82 -0.31 17.65
N ILE A 212 -10.82 -0.70 16.87
CA ILE A 212 -9.55 -1.31 17.33
C ILE A 212 -8.36 -0.43 16.89
N PRO A 213 -7.19 -0.55 17.53
CA PRO A 213 -5.99 0.14 17.06
C PRO A 213 -5.60 -0.31 15.65
N SER A 214 -5.21 0.65 14.81
CA SER A 214 -4.74 0.44 13.45
C SER A 214 -3.37 1.09 13.25
N GLY A 215 -2.45 0.42 12.58
CA GLY A 215 -1.12 0.93 12.25
C GLY A 215 -0.73 0.56 10.83
N ALA A 216 0.47 0.97 10.42
CA ALA A 216 0.97 0.68 9.06
C ALA A 216 2.45 0.32 9.03
N TYR A 217 2.82 -0.53 8.08
CA TYR A 217 4.17 -0.60 7.53
C TYR A 217 4.13 -0.11 6.08
N VAL A 218 4.68 1.08 5.84
CA VAL A 218 4.60 1.77 4.54
C VAL A 218 5.89 1.54 3.77
N HIS A 219 5.77 0.85 2.63
CA HIS A 219 6.86 0.68 1.66
C HIS A 219 7.05 1.92 0.76
N TYR A 220 5.92 2.53 0.38
CA TYR A 220 5.83 3.77 -0.39
C TYR A 220 4.50 4.46 -0.06
N PRO A 221 4.47 5.79 0.17
CA PRO A 221 3.20 6.48 0.36
C PRO A 221 2.38 6.52 -0.94
N THR A 222 1.06 6.37 -0.84
CA THR A 222 0.11 6.42 -1.97
C THR A 222 0.19 7.72 -2.77
N ILE A 223 0.59 8.82 -2.12
CA ILE A 223 0.92 10.08 -2.78
C ILE A 223 2.14 10.70 -2.09
N SER A 224 3.02 11.33 -2.86
CA SER A 224 4.21 12.03 -2.35
C SER A 224 4.22 13.50 -2.76
N THR A 225 4.98 14.32 -2.05
CA THR A 225 5.24 15.73 -2.42
C THR A 225 5.98 15.83 -3.76
N ASP A 226 6.79 14.84 -4.11
CA ASP A 226 7.45 14.75 -5.42
C ASP A 226 6.46 14.54 -6.56
N MET A 227 5.39 13.75 -6.35
CA MET A 227 4.31 13.63 -7.34
C MET A 227 3.60 14.98 -7.58
N LEU A 228 3.36 15.77 -6.51
CA LEU A 228 2.82 17.12 -6.66
C LEU A 228 3.80 18.03 -7.42
N ARG A 229 5.09 18.00 -7.06
CA ARG A 229 6.13 18.82 -7.67
C ARG A 229 6.31 18.48 -9.16
N ARG A 230 6.21 17.19 -9.53
CA ARG A 230 6.26 16.70 -10.92
C ARG A 230 5.09 17.20 -11.78
N VAL A 231 3.87 17.25 -11.22
CA VAL A 231 2.71 17.83 -11.91
C VAL A 231 2.85 19.36 -12.01
N GLN A 232 3.33 20.00 -10.95
CA GLN A 232 3.56 21.45 -10.91
C GLN A 232 4.63 21.89 -11.93
N SER A 233 5.72 21.13 -12.05
CA SER A 233 6.78 21.34 -13.04
C SER A 233 6.42 20.82 -14.44
N ARG A 234 5.24 20.20 -14.60
CA ARG A 234 4.77 19.62 -15.86
C ARG A 234 5.75 18.61 -16.47
N GLN A 235 6.46 17.87 -15.63
CA GLN A 235 7.38 16.81 -16.05
C GLN A 235 6.62 15.55 -16.45
N ARG A 236 7.02 14.91 -17.56
CA ARG A 236 6.44 13.65 -18.03
C ARG A 236 6.96 12.49 -17.18
N GLY A 237 6.12 11.49 -16.90
CA GLY A 237 6.50 10.26 -16.22
C GLY A 237 5.36 9.25 -16.14
N HIS A 238 5.59 8.10 -15.51
CA HIS A 238 4.57 7.05 -15.37
C HIS A 238 3.28 7.58 -14.70
N THR A 239 3.42 8.42 -13.68
CA THR A 239 2.30 9.03 -12.96
C THR A 239 1.82 10.36 -13.57
N ASN A 240 2.45 10.86 -14.64
CA ASN A 240 2.09 12.12 -15.31
C ASN A 240 2.20 12.02 -16.83
N SER A 241 1.07 11.73 -17.49
CA SER A 241 1.02 11.49 -18.94
C SER A 241 1.33 12.74 -19.76
N ASN A 242 1.75 12.53 -21.01
CA ASN A 242 2.08 13.62 -21.93
C ASN A 242 0.90 14.59 -22.15
N ALA A 243 -0.32 14.07 -22.22
CA ALA A 243 -1.53 14.88 -22.40
C ALA A 243 -1.74 15.87 -21.23
N ILE A 244 -1.35 15.48 -20.01
CA ILE A 244 -1.46 16.32 -18.82
C ILE A 244 -0.27 17.30 -18.80
N SER A 245 0.97 16.81 -18.95
CA SER A 245 2.16 17.66 -18.91
C SER A 245 2.18 18.73 -20.01
N SER A 246 1.61 18.45 -21.19
CA SER A 246 1.54 19.42 -22.29
C SER A 246 0.41 20.46 -22.15
N SER A 247 -0.52 20.29 -21.20
CA SER A 247 -1.65 21.20 -20.99
C SER A 247 -1.62 21.89 -19.63
N TYR A 248 -1.63 23.23 -19.64
CA TYR A 248 -1.68 24.04 -18.41
C TYR A 248 -2.96 23.79 -17.59
N ILE A 249 -4.11 23.69 -18.26
CA ILE A 249 -5.41 23.50 -17.61
C ILE A 249 -5.49 22.12 -16.96
N LEU A 250 -5.09 21.07 -17.67
CA LEU A 250 -5.12 19.71 -17.13
C LEU A 250 -4.11 19.53 -16.00
N SER A 251 -2.93 20.15 -16.11
CA SER A 251 -1.94 20.17 -15.02
C SER A 251 -2.48 20.90 -13.78
N SER A 252 -3.15 22.05 -13.96
CA SER A 252 -3.76 22.81 -12.85
C SER A 252 -4.89 22.04 -12.16
N ALA A 253 -5.77 21.42 -12.94
CA ALA A 253 -6.86 20.59 -12.40
C ALA A 253 -6.33 19.39 -11.63
N LYS A 254 -5.31 18.70 -12.17
CA LYS A 254 -4.68 17.57 -11.50
C LYS A 254 -3.95 17.99 -10.22
N LEU A 255 -3.28 19.14 -10.23
CA LEU A 255 -2.63 19.67 -9.04
C LEU A 255 -3.65 19.95 -7.93
N MET A 256 -4.81 20.55 -8.26
CA MET A 256 -5.90 20.74 -7.29
C MET A 256 -6.40 19.40 -6.74
N TYR A 257 -6.63 18.41 -7.61
CA TYR A 257 -7.00 17.05 -7.18
C TYR A 257 -5.97 16.43 -6.22
N TYR A 258 -4.67 16.55 -6.53
CA TYR A 258 -3.59 16.04 -5.68
C TYR A 258 -3.49 16.78 -4.34
N ARG A 259 -3.76 18.09 -4.30
CA ARG A 259 -3.84 18.85 -3.04
C ARG A 259 -4.95 18.34 -2.13
N PHE A 260 -6.16 18.18 -2.68
CA PHE A 260 -7.28 17.57 -1.93
C PHE A 260 -6.97 16.16 -1.46
N PHE A 261 -6.45 15.32 -2.35
CA PHE A 261 -6.10 13.95 -2.01
C PHE A 261 -5.02 13.88 -0.93
N MET A 262 -3.96 14.68 -1.04
CA MET A 262 -2.88 14.77 -0.05
C MET A 262 -3.40 15.18 1.33
N TYR A 263 -4.33 16.16 1.39
CA TYR A 263 -4.95 16.60 2.64
C TYR A 263 -5.67 15.46 3.37
N TYR A 264 -6.54 14.72 2.67
CA TYR A 264 -7.27 13.61 3.27
C TYR A 264 -6.40 12.38 3.52
N TYR A 265 -5.40 12.12 2.67
CA TYR A 265 -4.41 11.07 2.90
C TYR A 265 -3.60 11.33 4.17
N SER A 266 -3.16 12.59 4.38
CA SER A 266 -2.50 13.03 5.61
C SER A 266 -3.40 12.84 6.84
N SER A 267 -4.67 13.28 6.75
CA SER A 267 -5.64 13.04 7.83
C SER A 267 -5.82 11.55 8.13
N SER A 268 -5.81 10.70 7.09
CA SER A 268 -5.93 9.25 7.25
C SER A 268 -4.70 8.68 7.94
N LEU A 269 -3.48 9.01 7.52
CA LEU A 269 -2.26 8.55 8.16
C LEU A 269 -2.18 8.92 9.65
N ARG A 270 -2.64 10.13 10.03
CA ARG A 270 -2.67 10.57 11.44
C ARG A 270 -3.61 9.74 12.33
N SER A 271 -4.54 8.99 11.74
CA SER A 271 -5.45 8.08 12.47
C SER A 271 -4.80 6.76 12.87
N ALA A 272 -3.61 6.44 12.35
CA ALA A 272 -2.84 5.29 12.82
C ALA A 272 -2.30 5.50 14.25
N VAL A 273 -2.16 4.43 15.03
CA VAL A 273 -1.50 4.43 16.34
C VAL A 273 0.02 4.31 16.22
N PHE A 274 0.52 3.77 15.11
CA PHE A 274 1.93 3.74 14.75
C PHE A 274 2.09 3.73 13.22
N LEU A 275 3.21 4.28 12.75
CA LEU A 275 3.63 4.21 11.35
C LEU A 275 5.07 3.73 11.30
N MET A 276 5.30 2.61 10.62
CA MET A 276 6.63 2.07 10.31
C MET A 276 6.94 2.27 8.84
N VAL A 277 8.20 2.53 8.50
CA VAL A 277 8.66 2.80 7.14
C VAL A 277 9.94 2.03 6.84
N ASN A 278 10.13 1.63 5.59
CA ASN A 278 11.25 0.78 5.16
C ASN A 278 12.60 1.50 5.03
N SER A 279 12.63 2.82 4.95
CA SER A 279 13.87 3.58 4.72
C SER A 279 13.80 5.01 5.23
N SER A 280 14.96 5.66 5.32
CA SER A 280 15.05 7.10 5.63
C SER A 280 14.37 7.95 4.55
N TRP A 281 14.42 7.52 3.29
CA TRP A 281 13.75 8.21 2.19
C TRP A 281 12.24 8.18 2.34
N THR A 282 11.66 7.01 2.65
CA THR A 282 10.22 6.86 2.89
C THR A 282 9.79 7.59 4.15
N LYS A 283 10.62 7.58 5.21
CA LYS A 283 10.39 8.36 6.42
C LYS A 283 10.21 9.84 6.13
N ASN A 284 11.15 10.44 5.40
CA ASN A 284 11.11 11.87 5.10
C ASN A 284 9.84 12.23 4.33
N HIS A 285 9.42 11.37 3.41
CA HIS A 285 8.16 11.53 2.68
C HIS A 285 6.93 11.43 3.58
N VAL A 286 6.80 10.36 4.36
CA VAL A 286 5.65 10.16 5.26
C VAL A 286 5.57 11.29 6.29
N ASP A 287 6.69 11.68 6.88
CA ASP A 287 6.74 12.77 7.86
C ASP A 287 6.38 14.12 7.21
N SER A 288 6.81 14.37 5.97
CA SER A 288 6.38 15.54 5.20
C SER A 288 4.87 15.54 4.97
N VAL A 289 4.28 14.39 4.60
CA VAL A 289 2.83 14.23 4.46
C VAL A 289 2.11 14.44 5.79
N LEU A 290 2.61 13.91 6.92
CA LEU A 290 2.02 14.10 8.24
C LEU A 290 2.02 15.57 8.67
N SER A 291 3.05 16.33 8.28
CA SER A 291 3.14 17.77 8.53
C SER A 291 2.32 18.63 7.55
N HIS A 292 1.78 18.03 6.49
CA HIS A 292 1.07 18.75 5.44
C HIS A 292 -0.22 19.40 5.94
N SER A 293 -0.38 20.68 5.61
CA SER A 293 -1.60 21.47 5.75
C SER A 293 -1.86 22.23 4.45
N ASP A 294 -3.13 22.58 4.22
CA ASP A 294 -3.53 23.35 3.04
C ASP A 294 -4.52 24.44 3.48
N PRO A 295 -4.08 25.71 3.57
CA PRO A 295 -4.90 26.80 4.10
C PRO A 295 -6.22 27.01 3.34
N PHE A 296 -6.23 26.74 2.03
CA PHE A 296 -7.45 26.87 1.23
C PHE A 296 -8.44 25.77 1.57
N ILE A 297 -7.97 24.53 1.69
CA ILE A 297 -8.82 23.39 2.09
C ILE A 297 -9.28 23.56 3.55
N ASP A 298 -8.39 24.02 4.44
CA ASP A 298 -8.73 24.33 5.84
C ASP A 298 -9.82 25.42 5.93
N PHE A 299 -9.74 26.47 5.10
CA PHE A 299 -10.79 27.48 4.96
C PHE A 299 -12.10 26.86 4.47
N LEU A 300 -12.07 26.03 3.42
CA LEU A 300 -13.27 25.34 2.92
C LEU A 300 -13.93 24.47 3.99
N HIS A 301 -13.14 23.71 4.76
CA HIS A 301 -13.67 22.92 5.87
C HIS A 301 -14.31 23.76 6.95
N PHE A 302 -13.86 24.99 7.20
CA PHE A 302 -14.47 25.87 8.21
C PHE A 302 -15.85 26.38 7.79
N PHE A 303 -16.03 26.74 6.51
CA PHE A 303 -17.25 27.43 6.03
C PHE A 303 -18.30 26.51 5.39
N VAL A 304 -17.98 25.24 5.12
CA VAL A 304 -18.88 24.30 4.44
C VAL A 304 -19.33 23.20 5.41
N PRO A 305 -20.57 23.22 5.93
CA PRO A 305 -21.03 22.29 6.98
C PRO A 305 -20.90 20.79 6.63
N PRO A 306 -21.15 20.33 5.39
CA PRO A 306 -20.85 18.94 5.01
C PRO A 306 -19.37 18.56 5.15
N LEU A 307 -18.46 19.49 4.90
CA LEU A 307 -17.02 19.28 5.04
C LEU A 307 -16.57 19.29 6.51
N LEU A 308 -17.28 19.98 7.41
CA LEU A 308 -17.05 19.88 8.86
C LEU A 308 -17.34 18.46 9.38
N ILE A 309 -18.43 17.84 8.92
CA ILE A 309 -18.77 16.45 9.28
C ILE A 309 -17.70 15.50 8.76
N LEU A 310 -17.25 15.67 7.52
CA LEU A 310 -16.19 14.85 6.95
C LEU A 310 -14.90 14.97 7.76
N ARG A 311 -14.50 16.18 8.15
CA ARG A 311 -13.33 16.41 9.03
C ARG A 311 -13.50 15.74 10.41
N TYR A 312 -14.69 15.79 10.99
CA TYR A 312 -14.98 15.10 12.26
C TYR A 312 -14.89 13.58 12.11
N LEU A 313 -15.44 13.02 11.03
CA LEU A 313 -15.39 11.59 10.76
C LEU A 313 -13.96 11.08 10.50
N THR A 314 -13.08 11.91 9.93
CA THR A 314 -11.68 11.56 9.66
C THR A 314 -10.70 11.91 10.78
N SER A 315 -11.12 12.68 11.80
CA SER A 315 -10.27 13.17 12.90
C SER A 315 -10.71 12.59 14.23
N GLN A 316 -10.31 11.36 14.54
CA GLN A 316 -10.74 10.65 15.76
C GLN A 316 -9.60 10.26 16.72
N ASN A 317 -8.34 10.61 16.43
CA ASN A 317 -7.22 10.26 17.31
C ASN A 317 -6.91 11.34 18.36
N LYS A 318 -6.80 10.92 19.63
CA LYS A 318 -6.44 11.76 20.78
C LYS A 318 -4.93 12.10 20.85
N SER A 319 -4.09 11.43 20.07
CA SER A 319 -2.66 11.76 19.92
C SER A 319 -2.20 11.32 18.52
N PRO A 320 -2.24 12.21 17.52
CA PRO A 320 -1.84 11.84 16.16
C PRO A 320 -0.36 11.47 16.11
N VAL A 321 -0.01 10.48 15.28
CA VAL A 321 1.38 10.13 15.01
C VAL A 321 2.05 11.34 14.34
N ALA A 322 2.99 11.96 15.05
CA ALA A 322 3.74 13.12 14.56
C ALA A 322 4.86 12.72 13.58
N SER A 323 5.36 11.48 13.68
CA SER A 323 6.49 11.00 12.89
C SER A 323 6.50 9.47 12.80
N SER A 324 6.93 8.94 11.67
CA SER A 324 7.09 7.51 11.40
C SER A 324 8.41 6.96 11.96
N ARG A 325 8.46 5.64 12.23
CA ARG A 325 9.66 4.93 12.72
C ARG A 325 10.27 4.08 11.61
N ILE A 326 11.58 4.15 11.44
CA ILE A 326 12.27 3.30 10.46
C ILE A 326 12.32 1.87 10.99
N VAL A 327 11.85 0.94 10.17
CA VAL A 327 12.01 -0.50 10.36
C VAL A 327 12.44 -1.06 9.01
N TYR A 328 13.74 -1.30 8.85
CA TYR A 328 14.30 -1.78 7.59
C TYR A 328 13.70 -3.14 7.20
N PRO A 329 13.51 -3.40 5.90
CA PRO A 329 13.02 -4.69 5.44
C PRO A 329 14.06 -5.78 5.71
N PRO A 330 13.61 -7.03 5.89
CA PRO A 330 14.50 -8.18 6.06
C PRO A 330 15.33 -8.40 4.79
N CYS A 331 16.63 -8.15 4.90
CA CYS A 331 17.62 -8.48 3.89
C CYS A 331 18.39 -9.70 4.38
N ASP A 332 17.86 -10.89 4.12
CA ASP A 332 18.53 -12.12 4.55
C ASP A 332 19.70 -12.41 3.62
N THR A 333 20.90 -12.14 4.13
CA THR A 333 22.16 -12.30 3.41
C THR A 333 22.98 -13.49 3.92
N ARG A 334 22.40 -14.35 4.78
CA ARG A 334 23.14 -15.44 5.43
C ARG A 334 23.67 -16.49 4.47
N GLU A 335 22.89 -16.87 3.46
CA GLU A 335 23.34 -17.81 2.43
C GLU A 335 24.35 -17.18 1.47
N MET A 336 24.10 -15.92 1.10
CA MET A 336 24.99 -15.08 0.29
C MET A 336 26.38 -14.92 0.92
N ALA A 337 26.44 -14.70 2.23
CA ALA A 337 27.69 -14.59 2.98
C ALA A 337 28.61 -15.83 2.91
N LYS A 338 28.09 -16.99 2.46
CA LYS A 338 28.87 -18.23 2.31
C LYS A 338 29.53 -18.35 0.93
N PHE A 339 29.19 -17.48 -0.02
CA PHE A 339 29.69 -17.60 -1.39
C PHE A 339 31.17 -17.22 -1.49
N PRO A 340 31.94 -17.90 -2.37
CA PRO A 340 33.33 -17.55 -2.59
C PRO A 340 33.42 -16.18 -3.29
N LEU A 341 34.27 -15.29 -2.78
CA LEU A 341 34.51 -13.98 -3.39
C LEU A 341 35.38 -14.06 -4.67
N THR A 342 35.99 -15.21 -4.93
CA THR A 342 36.91 -15.46 -6.05
C THR A 342 36.28 -16.35 -7.13
N ASN A 343 36.82 -16.32 -8.34
CA ASN A 343 36.40 -17.17 -9.48
C ASN A 343 34.96 -16.91 -9.98
N ARG A 344 34.50 -15.67 -9.91
CA ARG A 344 33.20 -15.27 -10.44
C ARG A 344 33.19 -15.29 -11.97
N GLU A 345 32.05 -15.64 -12.55
CA GLU A 345 31.80 -15.65 -13.99
C GLU A 345 31.51 -14.22 -14.50
N LYS A 346 31.63 -14.01 -15.82
CA LYS A 346 31.24 -12.75 -16.48
C LYS A 346 29.73 -12.67 -16.68
N VAL A 347 29.00 -12.81 -15.59
CA VAL A 347 27.55 -12.76 -15.55
C VAL A 347 27.10 -11.51 -14.81
N ILE A 348 26.24 -10.73 -15.45
CA ILE A 348 25.49 -9.63 -14.85
C ILE A 348 24.16 -10.22 -14.36
N VAL A 349 23.79 -9.98 -13.12
CA VAL A 349 22.52 -10.45 -12.54
C VAL A 349 21.58 -9.29 -12.27
N SER A 350 20.31 -9.48 -12.59
CA SER A 350 19.23 -8.53 -12.34
C SER A 350 18.05 -9.26 -11.70
N VAL A 351 17.82 -8.97 -10.42
CA VAL A 351 16.77 -9.55 -9.58
C VAL A 351 15.69 -8.50 -9.37
N ALA A 352 14.59 -8.61 -10.12
CA ALA A 352 13.42 -7.73 -10.00
C ALA A 352 12.17 -8.38 -10.61
N GLN A 353 10.98 -8.10 -10.07
CA GLN A 353 9.73 -8.51 -10.73
C GLN A 353 9.60 -7.84 -12.10
N PHE A 354 9.07 -8.56 -13.11
CA PHE A 354 8.94 -8.04 -14.48
C PHE A 354 7.86 -6.97 -14.60
N ARG A 355 8.23 -5.75 -14.20
CA ARG A 355 7.32 -4.61 -14.07
C ARG A 355 7.80 -3.41 -14.89
N PRO A 356 6.89 -2.49 -15.29
CA PRO A 356 7.26 -1.29 -16.05
C PRO A 356 8.31 -0.45 -15.31
N GLU A 357 8.07 -0.12 -14.04
CA GLU A 357 8.92 0.76 -13.23
C GLU A 357 10.35 0.23 -12.99
N LYS A 358 10.58 -1.05 -13.24
CA LYS A 358 11.90 -1.69 -13.08
C LYS A 358 12.81 -1.48 -14.29
N GLU A 359 12.30 -0.94 -15.40
CA GLU A 359 13.08 -0.51 -16.57
C GLU A 359 14.01 -1.61 -17.13
N HIS A 360 13.51 -2.84 -17.20
CA HIS A 360 14.25 -4.01 -17.72
C HIS A 360 14.78 -3.83 -19.15
N ALA A 361 14.10 -3.04 -19.99
CA ALA A 361 14.56 -2.77 -21.35
C ALA A 361 15.91 -2.01 -21.35
N THR A 362 16.09 -1.06 -20.42
CA THR A 362 17.33 -0.30 -20.24
C THR A 362 18.53 -1.21 -19.96
N GLN A 363 18.31 -2.32 -19.27
CA GLN A 363 19.33 -3.33 -19.00
C GLN A 363 19.80 -4.03 -20.28
N LEU A 364 18.88 -4.34 -21.19
CA LEU A 364 19.19 -4.93 -22.50
C LEU A 364 19.95 -3.93 -23.38
N TYR A 365 19.52 -2.68 -23.42
CA TYR A 365 20.24 -1.62 -24.15
C TYR A 365 21.65 -1.40 -23.59
N ALA A 366 21.82 -1.40 -22.26
CA ALA A 366 23.13 -1.28 -21.64
C ALA A 366 24.06 -2.45 -22.00
N LEU A 367 23.54 -3.69 -22.00
CA LEU A 367 24.31 -4.85 -22.45
C LEU A 367 24.67 -4.74 -23.94
N HIS A 368 23.72 -4.35 -24.79
CA HIS A 368 23.96 -4.16 -26.22
C HIS A 368 25.09 -3.15 -26.47
N GLU A 369 25.04 -2.00 -25.80
CA GLU A 369 26.05 -0.97 -25.91
C GLU A 369 27.44 -1.47 -25.46
N LEU A 370 27.50 -2.23 -24.35
CA LEU A 370 28.73 -2.83 -23.85
C LEU A 370 29.38 -3.75 -24.90
N VAL A 371 28.62 -4.68 -25.47
CA VAL A 371 29.17 -5.64 -26.43
C VAL A 371 29.48 -5.01 -27.79
N THR A 372 28.76 -3.94 -28.16
CA THR A 372 29.01 -3.15 -29.37
C THR A 372 30.28 -2.32 -29.26
N ARG A 373 30.50 -1.62 -28.15
CA ARG A 373 31.75 -0.87 -27.92
C ARG A 373 32.94 -1.76 -27.64
N HIS A 374 32.71 -2.94 -27.06
CA HIS A 374 33.76 -3.89 -26.69
C HIS A 374 33.49 -5.28 -27.28
N PRO A 375 33.72 -5.50 -28.59
CA PRO A 375 33.46 -6.77 -29.26
C PRO A 375 34.19 -7.98 -28.67
N VAL A 376 35.26 -7.76 -27.87
CA VAL A 376 35.95 -8.82 -27.12
C VAL A 376 35.00 -9.60 -26.20
N TYR A 377 33.95 -8.96 -25.69
CA TYR A 377 32.92 -9.62 -24.88
C TYR A 377 31.90 -10.37 -25.71
N ARG A 378 32.01 -10.36 -27.05
CA ARG A 378 31.24 -11.27 -27.91
C ARG A 378 31.90 -12.64 -28.11
N VAL A 379 33.20 -12.76 -27.86
CA VAL A 379 33.97 -13.98 -28.16
C VAL A 379 33.76 -15.07 -27.11
N GLN A 380 33.64 -16.32 -27.56
CA GLN A 380 33.53 -17.51 -26.70
C GLN A 380 34.69 -17.62 -25.69
N GLY A 381 34.38 -17.94 -24.44
CA GLY A 381 35.32 -17.96 -23.31
C GLY A 381 35.56 -16.57 -22.69
N LYS A 382 35.06 -15.49 -23.31
CA LYS A 382 35.11 -14.13 -22.77
C LYS A 382 33.74 -13.46 -22.74
N GLU A 383 32.67 -14.18 -23.06
CA GLU A 383 31.35 -13.61 -23.18
C GLU A 383 30.83 -13.04 -21.88
N VAL A 384 30.15 -11.89 -21.99
CA VAL A 384 29.32 -11.34 -20.91
C VAL A 384 27.89 -11.79 -21.14
N LYS A 385 27.26 -12.31 -20.07
CA LYS A 385 25.85 -12.74 -20.07
C LYS A 385 25.05 -11.92 -19.06
N LEU A 386 23.74 -11.82 -19.28
CA LEU A 386 22.79 -11.18 -18.38
C LEU A 386 21.72 -12.19 -17.94
N ALA A 387 21.65 -12.45 -16.64
CA ALA A 387 20.61 -13.25 -16.02
C ALA A 387 19.53 -12.33 -15.42
N MET A 388 18.34 -12.33 -16.00
CA MET A 388 17.18 -11.55 -15.55
C MET A 388 16.23 -12.45 -14.76
N ILE A 389 16.19 -12.28 -13.45
CA ILE A 389 15.51 -13.13 -12.48
C ILE A 389 14.33 -12.36 -11.89
N GLY A 390 13.11 -12.83 -12.11
CA GLY A 390 11.94 -12.03 -11.80
C GLY A 390 10.66 -12.79 -11.66
N GLY A 391 9.75 -12.24 -10.86
CA GLY A 391 8.37 -12.73 -10.78
C GLY A 391 7.55 -12.25 -11.96
N SER A 392 6.71 -13.12 -12.51
CA SER A 392 5.61 -12.78 -13.41
C SER A 392 4.30 -13.20 -12.76
N ARG A 393 3.45 -12.21 -12.45
CA ARG A 393 2.27 -12.39 -11.59
C ARG A 393 0.98 -12.60 -12.37
N ASN A 394 0.91 -12.05 -13.56
CA ASN A 394 -0.30 -11.99 -14.39
C ASN A 394 0.09 -11.97 -15.87
N GLU A 395 -0.93 -11.94 -16.73
CA GLU A 395 -0.75 -11.94 -18.19
C GLU A 395 0.03 -10.71 -18.69
N GLU A 396 -0.09 -9.57 -18.00
CA GLU A 396 0.65 -8.33 -18.35
C GLU A 396 2.15 -8.47 -18.09
N ASP A 397 2.54 -9.06 -16.95
CA ASP A 397 3.92 -9.39 -16.64
C ASP A 397 4.46 -10.44 -17.63
N ALA A 398 3.65 -11.45 -17.99
CA ALA A 398 4.03 -12.46 -18.98
C ALA A 398 4.27 -11.85 -20.37
N SER A 399 3.36 -10.97 -20.80
CA SER A 399 3.50 -10.19 -22.03
C SER A 399 4.75 -9.31 -22.00
N ARG A 400 5.11 -8.76 -20.83
CA ARG A 400 6.36 -8.00 -20.65
C ARG A 400 7.59 -8.84 -20.91
N VAL A 401 7.63 -10.04 -20.35
CA VAL A 401 8.73 -10.98 -20.57
C VAL A 401 8.83 -11.33 -22.07
N ALA A 402 7.70 -11.59 -22.73
CA ALA A 402 7.69 -11.86 -24.17
C ALA A 402 8.26 -10.68 -24.97
N ASN A 403 7.86 -9.45 -24.66
CA ASN A 403 8.40 -8.25 -25.31
C ASN A 403 9.91 -8.06 -25.05
N LEU A 404 10.39 -8.35 -23.84
CA LEU A 404 11.82 -8.29 -23.53
C LEU A 404 12.62 -9.36 -24.28
N ARG A 405 12.07 -10.56 -24.49
CA ARG A 405 12.69 -11.59 -25.33
C ARG A 405 12.78 -11.15 -26.79
N SER A 406 11.72 -10.55 -27.32
CA SER A 406 11.72 -9.97 -28.68
C SER A 406 12.75 -8.86 -28.81
N LEU A 407 12.86 -7.97 -27.82
CA LEU A 407 13.87 -6.91 -27.79
C LEU A 407 15.30 -7.49 -27.72
N ALA A 408 15.53 -8.52 -26.90
CA ALA A 408 16.83 -9.18 -26.85
C ALA A 408 17.24 -9.75 -28.22
N LYS A 409 16.28 -10.31 -28.97
CA LYS A 409 16.51 -10.79 -30.34
C LYS A 409 16.77 -9.65 -31.33
N GLU A 410 16.02 -8.56 -31.25
CA GLU A 410 16.25 -7.37 -32.08
C GLU A 410 17.64 -6.77 -31.86
N LEU A 411 18.15 -6.84 -30.64
CA LEU A 411 19.48 -6.38 -30.25
C LEU A 411 20.61 -7.41 -30.48
N GLU A 412 20.30 -8.58 -31.05
CA GLU A 412 21.25 -9.69 -31.27
C GLU A 412 21.90 -10.19 -29.95
N LEU A 413 21.10 -10.32 -28.91
CA LEU A 413 21.51 -10.72 -27.55
C LEU A 413 20.85 -12.02 -27.05
N GLU A 414 20.09 -12.73 -27.89
CA GLU A 414 19.32 -13.91 -27.49
C GLU A 414 20.16 -15.01 -26.81
N ASP A 415 21.40 -15.22 -27.26
CA ASP A 415 22.33 -16.21 -26.71
C ASP A 415 23.04 -15.73 -25.43
N ARG A 416 22.76 -14.49 -25.00
CA ARG A 416 23.45 -13.81 -23.90
C ARG A 416 22.52 -13.44 -22.76
N VAL A 417 21.21 -13.47 -22.98
CA VAL A 417 20.23 -13.08 -21.98
C VAL A 417 19.44 -14.30 -21.54
N GLU A 418 19.57 -14.65 -20.26
CA GLU A 418 18.79 -15.70 -19.63
C GLU A 418 17.65 -15.09 -18.83
N PHE A 419 16.42 -15.48 -19.15
CA PHE A 419 15.22 -15.02 -18.45
C PHE A 419 14.71 -16.12 -17.50
N LEU A 420 14.93 -15.92 -16.20
CA LEU A 420 14.57 -16.83 -15.12
C LEU A 420 13.28 -16.37 -14.44
N VAL A 421 12.16 -16.71 -15.07
CA VAL A 421 10.82 -16.28 -14.63
C VAL A 421 10.31 -17.17 -13.52
N ASN A 422 9.86 -16.57 -12.41
CA ASN A 422 9.33 -17.26 -11.24
C ASN A 422 10.30 -18.29 -10.62
N ALA A 423 11.61 -18.09 -10.80
CA ALA A 423 12.65 -18.98 -10.28
C ALA A 423 12.55 -19.18 -8.74
N PRO A 424 12.71 -20.41 -8.23
CA PRO A 424 12.89 -20.67 -6.81
C PRO A 424 14.07 -19.91 -6.19
N TYR A 425 14.06 -19.75 -4.86
CA TYR A 425 15.13 -19.05 -4.14
C TYR A 425 16.51 -19.68 -4.37
N ALA A 426 16.60 -21.02 -4.43
CA ALA A 426 17.85 -21.74 -4.69
C ALA A 426 18.47 -21.41 -6.04
N ASP A 427 17.66 -21.28 -7.10
CA ASP A 427 18.15 -20.94 -8.44
C ASP A 427 18.63 -19.49 -8.49
N MET A 428 17.95 -18.60 -7.76
CA MET A 428 18.38 -17.21 -7.60
C MET A 428 19.74 -17.15 -6.87
N LEU A 429 19.93 -17.92 -5.80
CA LEU A 429 21.20 -18.03 -5.10
C LEU A 429 22.33 -18.56 -6.00
N LEU A 430 22.06 -19.57 -6.85
CA LEU A 430 23.03 -20.10 -7.80
C LEU A 430 23.50 -19.05 -8.82
N GLN A 431 22.60 -18.17 -9.24
CA GLN A 431 22.94 -17.08 -10.15
C GLN A 431 23.72 -15.97 -9.45
N LEU A 432 23.34 -15.61 -8.23
CA LEU A 432 24.09 -14.65 -7.41
C LEU A 432 25.52 -15.15 -7.12
N SER A 433 25.69 -16.44 -6.78
CA SER A 433 27.00 -16.99 -6.42
C SER A 433 28.01 -16.98 -7.57
N ARG A 434 27.54 -17.03 -8.83
CA ARG A 434 28.41 -17.00 -10.02
C ARG A 434 28.59 -15.61 -10.61
N ALA A 435 27.63 -14.71 -10.42
CA ALA A 435 27.63 -13.39 -11.06
C ALA A 435 28.84 -12.56 -10.64
N SER A 436 29.30 -11.65 -11.49
CA SER A 436 30.33 -10.66 -11.11
C SER A 436 29.76 -9.27 -10.89
N ILE A 437 28.58 -8.98 -11.43
CA ILE A 437 27.94 -7.65 -11.34
C ILE A 437 26.46 -7.81 -11.01
N GLY A 438 25.99 -7.08 -10.00
CA GLY A 438 24.56 -6.85 -9.77
C GLY A 438 24.09 -5.58 -10.46
N MET A 439 22.93 -5.63 -11.13
CA MET A 439 22.34 -4.50 -11.85
C MET A 439 20.95 -4.18 -11.32
N ASN A 440 20.69 -2.88 -11.17
CA ASN A 440 19.38 -2.33 -10.83
C ASN A 440 19.15 -1.03 -11.63
N THR A 441 18.00 -0.94 -12.31
CA THR A 441 17.64 0.18 -13.20
C THR A 441 16.35 0.89 -12.78
N MET A 442 15.76 0.52 -11.65
CA MET A 442 14.60 1.25 -11.14
C MET A 442 15.00 2.63 -10.66
N VAL A 443 14.31 3.64 -11.19
CA VAL A 443 14.39 5.03 -10.73
C VAL A 443 13.51 5.21 -9.49
N ASP A 444 13.93 6.05 -8.55
CA ASP A 444 13.23 6.33 -7.30
C ASP A 444 12.97 5.07 -6.43
N GLU A 445 13.85 4.06 -6.48
CA GLU A 445 13.72 2.83 -5.68
C GLU A 445 13.75 3.16 -4.17
N HIS A 446 12.64 2.85 -3.48
CA HIS A 446 12.44 3.30 -2.09
C HIS A 446 13.38 2.65 -1.08
N PHE A 447 13.85 1.43 -1.36
CA PHE A 447 14.83 0.71 -0.56
C PHE A 447 15.75 -0.16 -1.40
N GLY A 448 15.20 -1.08 -2.21
CA GLY A 448 15.97 -2.04 -3.02
C GLY A 448 16.59 -3.17 -2.19
N ILE A 449 15.79 -4.20 -1.85
CA ILE A 449 16.31 -5.38 -1.11
C ILE A 449 17.42 -6.08 -1.91
N ASN A 450 17.21 -6.21 -3.22
CA ASN A 450 18.19 -6.74 -4.17
C ASN A 450 19.52 -5.97 -4.14
N VAL A 451 19.49 -4.65 -3.95
CA VAL A 451 20.70 -3.83 -3.86
C VAL A 451 21.54 -4.20 -2.63
N VAL A 452 20.90 -4.42 -1.48
CA VAL A 452 21.59 -4.87 -0.27
C VAL A 452 22.15 -6.29 -0.44
N GLU A 453 21.37 -7.18 -1.07
CA GLU A 453 21.81 -8.54 -1.41
C GLU A 453 23.05 -8.51 -2.32
N TYR A 454 23.08 -7.60 -3.28
CA TYR A 454 24.25 -7.38 -4.15
C TYR A 454 25.47 -6.83 -3.40
N MET A 455 25.27 -5.94 -2.43
CA MET A 455 26.37 -5.38 -1.65
C MET A 455 27.04 -6.43 -0.77
N GLN A 456 26.29 -7.40 -0.23
CA GLN A 456 26.87 -8.49 0.56
C GLN A 456 27.90 -9.29 -0.25
N GLU A 457 27.63 -9.49 -1.54
CA GLU A 457 28.47 -10.26 -2.43
C GLU A 457 29.79 -9.57 -2.79
N SER A 458 30.03 -8.34 -2.32
CA SER A 458 31.15 -7.52 -2.79
C SER A 458 31.16 -7.36 -4.31
N PHE A 459 29.98 -7.41 -4.96
CA PHE A 459 29.88 -7.05 -6.37
C PHE A 459 30.39 -5.61 -6.54
N PRO A 460 31.16 -5.30 -7.60
CA PRO A 460 31.10 -3.98 -8.21
C PRO A 460 29.64 -3.69 -8.56
N LEU A 461 28.96 -2.93 -7.70
CA LEU A 461 27.56 -2.58 -7.88
C LEU A 461 27.48 -1.42 -8.87
N TYR A 462 26.93 -1.67 -10.05
CA TYR A 462 26.53 -0.61 -10.97
C TYR A 462 25.03 -0.38 -10.81
N THR A 463 24.67 0.47 -9.86
CA THR A 463 23.35 1.11 -9.88
C THR A 463 23.42 2.20 -10.95
N LEU A 464 22.73 1.99 -12.07
CA LEU A 464 22.49 3.06 -13.04
C LEU A 464 21.49 4.03 -12.39
N LEU A 465 22.00 4.96 -11.58
CA LEU A 465 21.30 6.18 -11.21
C LEU A 465 21.23 7.05 -12.48
N LEU A 466 20.31 6.69 -13.38
CA LEU A 466 19.97 7.52 -14.53
C LEU A 466 19.14 8.70 -14.03
N ASP A 467 19.82 9.73 -13.53
CA ASP A 467 19.30 11.09 -13.63
C ASP A 467 19.45 11.51 -15.10
N LEU A 468 18.46 11.17 -15.92
CA LEU A 468 18.26 11.73 -17.28
C LEU A 468 17.13 12.76 -17.27
#